data_AF-A0A0J1H5F3-F1
#
_entry.id   AF-A0A0J1H5F3-F1
#
_cell.length_a   1.000
_cell.length_b   1.000
_cell.length_c   1.000
_cell.angle_alpha   90.00
_cell.angle_beta   90.00
_cell.angle_gamma   90.00
#
_symmetry.space_group_name_H-M   'P 1'
#
loop_
_entity.id
_entity.type
_entity.pdbx_description
1 polymer ?
#
loop_
_entity_poly.entity_id
_entity_poly.type
_entity_poly.pdbx_seq_one_letter_code
_entity_poly.pdbx_strand_id
1 'polypeptide(L)'
;MQQDALIMLGAAWLLMTVVSYMLFHRGTDADKKRKLWPYFTTGSNVAIASVIAYMQPPIVYMVGIVLFMVPLTVLTIRSTKFCPSCASPNRSPFFTAPPKKCNVCQTALK
;
A
#
# COMPACT_ATOMS: atom_id res chain seq x y z
N MET A 1 -12.70 7.06 24.07
CA MET A 1 -12.04 5.79 23.73
C MET A 1 -12.28 5.38 22.29
N GLN A 2 -13.48 4.95 21.88
CA GLN A 2 -13.69 4.45 20.50
C GLN A 2 -13.67 5.56 19.43
N GLN A 3 -14.18 6.76 19.73
CA GLN A 3 -14.08 7.92 18.83
C GLN A 3 -12.63 8.38 18.64
N ASP A 4 -11.85 8.46 19.72
CA ASP A 4 -10.43 8.86 19.66
C ASP A 4 -9.60 7.89 18.81
N ALA A 5 -9.86 6.58 18.94
CA ALA A 5 -9.22 5.56 18.12
C ALA A 5 -9.56 5.69 16.62
N LEU A 6 -10.83 5.99 16.29
CA LEU A 6 -11.24 6.22 14.90
C LEU A 6 -10.60 7.49 14.32
N ILE A 7 -10.45 8.55 15.13
CA ILE A 7 -9.76 9.77 14.73
C ILE A 7 -8.27 9.49 14.48
N MET A 8 -7.60 8.75 15.37
CA MET A 8 -6.20 8.34 15.18
C MET A 8 -6.02 7.49 13.93
N LEU A 9 -6.90 6.52 13.69
CA LEU A 9 -6.89 5.69 12.50
C LEU A 9 -7.08 6.54 11.23
N GLY A 10 -8.06 7.45 11.23
CA GLY A 10 -8.33 8.36 10.13
C GLY A 10 -7.15 9.30 9.84
N ALA A 11 -6.54 9.87 10.88
CA ALA A 11 -5.37 10.73 10.76
C ALA A 11 -4.16 9.97 10.21
N ALA A 12 -3.88 8.78 10.74
CA ALA A 12 -2.79 7.93 10.24
C ALA A 12 -3.03 7.55 8.77
N TRP A 13 -4.26 7.15 8.42
CA TRP A 13 -4.63 6.80 7.05
C TRP A 13 -4.48 7.98 6.07
N LEU A 14 -4.93 9.18 6.45
CA LEU A 14 -4.72 10.39 5.67
C LEU A 14 -3.24 10.71 5.48
N LEU A 15 -2.45 10.64 6.55
CA LEU A 15 -1.01 10.87 6.49
C LEU A 15 -0.33 9.91 5.52
N MET A 16 -0.61 8.60 5.63
CA MET A 16 -0.08 7.59 4.72
C MET A 16 -0.52 7.81 3.27
N THR A 17 -1.75 8.27 3.05
CA THR A 17 -2.28 8.55 1.70
C THR A 17 -1.52 9.70 1.06
N VAL A 18 -1.29 10.78 1.81
CA VAL A 18 -0.52 11.94 1.35
C VAL A 18 0.93 11.56 1.07
N VAL A 19 1.58 10.84 1.98
CA VAL A 19 2.98 10.38 1.79
C VAL A 19 3.09 9.43 0.60
N SER A 20 2.15 8.50 0.43
CA SER A 20 2.09 7.60 -0.72
C SER A 20 1.98 8.37 -2.03
N TYR A 21 1.10 9.37 -2.08
CA TYR A 21 0.95 10.21 -3.26
C TYR A 21 2.25 10.95 -3.59
N MET A 22 2.87 11.59 -2.59
CA MET A 22 4.12 12.33 -2.79
C MET A 22 5.28 11.45 -3.25
N LEU A 23 5.41 10.22 -2.72
CA LEU A 23 6.51 9.32 -3.04
C LEU A 23 6.32 8.58 -4.37
N PHE A 24 5.08 8.15 -4.68
CA PHE A 24 4.84 7.24 -5.78
C PHE A 24 4.15 7.90 -6.98
N HIS A 25 3.36 8.96 -6.80
CA HIS A 25 2.75 9.68 -7.94
C HIS A 25 3.61 10.83 -8.46
N ARG A 26 4.53 11.37 -7.64
CA ARG A 26 5.45 12.43 -8.04
C ARG A 26 6.81 11.86 -8.44
N GLY A 27 7.50 12.51 -9.39
CA GLY A 27 8.84 12.11 -9.86
C GLY A 27 8.84 11.03 -10.95
N THR A 28 9.94 10.96 -11.71
CA THR A 28 10.09 10.14 -12.93
C THR A 28 10.95 8.89 -12.76
N ASP A 29 11.45 8.64 -11.55
CA ASP A 29 12.40 7.56 -11.28
C ASP A 29 11.70 6.26 -10.87
N ALA A 30 11.42 5.40 -11.86
CA ALA A 30 10.65 4.17 -11.68
C ALA A 30 11.37 3.12 -10.84
N ASP A 31 12.70 3.01 -10.97
CA ASP A 31 13.50 1.99 -10.29
C ASP A 31 13.61 2.29 -8.79
N LYS A 32 13.83 3.56 -8.43
CA LYS A 32 13.84 3.99 -7.04
C LYS A 32 12.49 3.74 -6.37
N LYS A 33 11.38 4.06 -7.05
CA LYS A 33 10.02 3.78 -6.55
C LYS A 33 9.75 2.29 -6.40
N ARG A 34 10.16 1.47 -7.37
CA ARG A 34 10.03 0.01 -7.32
C ARG A 34 10.77 -0.59 -6.12
N LYS A 35 11.95 -0.07 -5.81
CA LYS A 35 12.72 -0.48 -4.62
C LYS A 35 12.08 0.00 -3.31
N LEU A 36 11.51 1.21 -3.29
CA LEU A 36 10.91 1.81 -2.10
C LEU A 36 9.52 1.22 -1.76
N TRP A 37 8.75 0.80 -2.76
CA TRP A 37 7.38 0.29 -2.61
C TRP A 37 7.22 -0.83 -1.56
N PRO A 38 8.03 -1.92 -1.54
CA PRO A 38 7.89 -2.96 -0.54
C PRO A 38 8.15 -2.46 0.88
N TYR A 39 9.13 -1.57 1.07
CA TYR A 39 9.42 -0.98 2.39
C TYR A 39 8.28 -0.07 2.84
N PHE A 40 7.78 0.78 1.95
CA PHE A 40 6.66 1.66 2.24
C PHE A 40 5.38 0.89 2.58
N THR A 41 5.05 -0.13 1.78
CA THR A 41 3.83 -0.94 1.98
C THR A 41 3.91 -1.70 3.31
N THR A 42 5.05 -2.33 3.59
CA THR A 42 5.28 -3.04 4.85
C THR A 42 5.23 -2.08 6.04
N GLY A 43 5.94 -0.95 5.95
CA GLY A 43 5.96 0.06 7.02
C GLY A 43 4.56 0.66 7.30
N SER A 44 3.79 0.91 6.25
CA SER A 44 2.40 1.39 6.38
C SER A 44 1.51 0.36 7.09
N ASN A 45 1.63 -0.91 6.73
CA ASN A 45 0.87 -1.98 7.38
C ASN A 45 1.30 -2.19 8.84
N VAL A 46 2.58 -2.05 9.16
CA VAL A 46 3.07 -2.07 10.55
C VAL A 46 2.49 -0.90 11.34
N ALA A 47 2.48 0.32 10.79
CA ALA A 47 1.90 1.48 11.46
C ALA A 47 0.40 1.29 11.75
N ILE A 48 -0.37 0.79 10.78
CA ILE A 48 -1.79 0.44 10.98
C ILE A 48 -1.93 -0.65 12.05
N ALA A 49 -1.11 -1.70 12.00
CA ALA A 49 -1.14 -2.77 12.99
C ALA A 49 -0.84 -2.26 14.41
N SER A 50 0.07 -1.28 14.57
CA SER A 50 0.34 -0.64 15.85
C SER A 50 -0.88 0.10 16.40
N VAL A 51 -1.61 0.83 15.53
CA VAL A 51 -2.86 1.50 15.92
C VAL A 51 -3.93 0.47 16.32
N ILE A 52 -4.07 -0.61 15.56
CA ILE A 52 -5.01 -1.70 15.87
C ILE A 52 -4.65 -2.37 17.21
N ALA A 53 -3.36 -2.63 17.47
CA ALA A 53 -2.92 -3.21 18.73
C ALA A 53 -3.22 -2.30 19.93
N TYR A 54 -3.09 -0.98 19.76
CA TYR A 54 -3.45 0.01 20.78
C TYR A 54 -4.96 0.00 21.11
N MET A 55 -5.82 -0.36 20.16
CA MET A 55 -7.26 -0.51 20.39
C MET A 55 -7.64 -1.75 21.22
N GLN A 56 -6.68 -2.62 21.53
CA GLN A 56 -6.86 -3.86 22.31
C GLN A 56 -8.04 -4.74 21.85
N PRO A 57 -8.15 -5.09 20.55
CA PRO A 57 -9.17 -6.03 20.10
C PRO A 57 -8.91 -7.44 20.66
N PRO A 58 -9.96 -8.29 20.75
CA PRO A 58 -9.80 -9.70 21.09
C PRO A 58 -8.72 -10.40 20.25
N ILE A 59 -7.90 -11.24 20.88
CA ILE A 59 -6.74 -11.92 20.26
C ILE A 59 -7.12 -12.67 18.97
N VAL A 60 -8.31 -13.29 18.94
CA VAL A 60 -8.84 -13.99 17.76
C VAL A 60 -8.91 -13.08 16.55
N TYR A 61 -9.35 -11.82 16.73
CA TYR A 61 -9.40 -10.85 15.62
C TYR A 61 -8.00 -10.38 15.22
N MET A 62 -7.07 -10.22 16.15
CA MET A 62 -5.68 -9.89 15.80
C MET A 62 -5.04 -10.97 14.92
N VAL A 63 -5.21 -12.25 15.29
CA VAL A 63 -4.70 -13.39 14.52
C VAL A 63 -5.35 -13.43 13.13
N GLY A 64 -6.68 -13.24 13.06
CA GLY A 64 -7.41 -13.18 11.79
C GLY A 64 -6.93 -12.04 10.88
N ILE A 65 -6.72 -10.84 11.44
CA ILE A 65 -6.21 -9.68 10.70
C ILE A 65 -4.80 -9.97 10.17
N VAL A 66 -3.90 -10.54 10.97
CA VAL A 66 -2.54 -10.88 10.52
C VAL A 66 -2.56 -11.92 9.42
N LEU A 67 -3.32 -13.01 9.58
CA LEU A 67 -3.48 -14.06 8.57
C LEU A 67 -4.01 -13.52 7.24
N PHE A 68 -4.83 -12.46 7.27
CA PHE A 68 -5.35 -11.82 6.07
C PHE A 68 -4.43 -10.75 5.48
N MET A 69 -3.87 -9.88 6.33
CA MET A 69 -3.02 -8.74 5.93
C MET A 69 -1.72 -9.19 5.27
N VAL A 70 -1.08 -10.25 5.78
CA VAL A 70 0.20 -10.74 5.24
C VAL A 70 0.08 -11.15 3.77
N PRO A 71 -0.81 -12.09 3.37
CA PRO A 71 -0.96 -12.45 1.96
C PRO A 71 -1.46 -11.28 1.12
N LEU A 72 -2.36 -10.43 1.65
CA LEU A 72 -2.81 -9.23 0.94
C LEU A 72 -1.67 -8.25 0.64
N THR A 73 -0.74 -8.09 1.58
CA THR A 73 0.47 -7.25 1.44
C THR A 73 1.36 -7.82 0.35
N VAL A 74 1.62 -9.13 0.38
CA VAL A 74 2.44 -9.81 -0.63
C VAL A 74 1.83 -9.68 -2.02
N LEU A 75 0.51 -9.88 -2.14
CA LEU A 75 -0.21 -9.70 -3.40
C LEU A 75 -0.18 -8.25 -3.88
N THR A 76 -0.30 -7.29 -2.98
CA THR A 76 -0.23 -5.85 -3.30
C THR A 76 1.15 -5.45 -3.80
N ILE A 77 2.21 -5.94 -3.17
CA ILE A 77 3.59 -5.70 -3.60
C ILE A 77 3.83 -6.32 -4.97
N ARG A 78 3.41 -7.57 -5.20
CA ARG A 78 3.62 -8.29 -6.47
C ARG A 78 2.76 -7.76 -7.62
N SER A 79 1.54 -7.27 -7.35
CA SER A 79 0.62 -6.78 -8.38
C SER A 79 0.88 -5.34 -8.81
N THR A 80 1.62 -4.57 -8.02
CA THR A 80 1.92 -3.17 -8.34
C THR A 80 3.15 -3.08 -9.24
N LYS A 81 2.97 -2.56 -10.45
CA LYS A 81 4.05 -2.29 -11.40
C LYS A 81 4.23 -0.78 -11.58
N PHE A 82 5.48 -0.33 -11.57
CA PHE A 82 5.82 1.05 -11.93
C PHE A 82 6.16 1.11 -13.42
N CYS A 83 5.58 2.10 -14.12
CA CYS A 83 5.86 2.30 -15.53
C CYS A 83 7.29 2.80 -15.73
N PRO A 84 8.10 2.21 -16.63
CA PRO A 84 9.47 2.68 -16.87
C PRO A 84 9.52 4.07 -17.52
N SER A 85 8.48 4.48 -18.26
CA SER A 85 8.46 5.76 -18.97
C SER A 85 7.97 6.94 -18.13
N CYS A 86 6.90 6.75 -17.35
CA CYS A 86 6.29 7.82 -16.56
C CYS A 86 6.39 7.62 -15.04
N ALA A 87 6.98 6.52 -14.59
CA ALA A 87 7.10 6.14 -13.17
C ALA A 87 5.77 6.08 -12.40
N SER A 88 4.63 6.07 -13.09
CA SER A 88 3.31 5.95 -12.46
C SER A 88 3.15 4.54 -11.88
N PRO A 89 2.59 4.41 -10.66
CA PRO A 89 2.14 3.13 -10.14
C PRO A 89 0.94 2.67 -10.97
N ASN A 90 0.95 1.40 -11.35
CA ASN A 90 -0.14 0.74 -12.05
C ASN A 90 -0.41 -0.58 -11.34
N ARG A 91 -1.68 -0.82 -11.04
CA ARG A 91 -2.13 -2.03 -10.38
C ARG A 91 -3.40 -2.50 -11.07
N SER A 92 -3.51 -3.79 -11.30
CA SER A 92 -4.74 -4.38 -11.81
C SER A 92 -5.80 -4.44 -10.72
N PRO A 93 -7.10 -4.28 -11.07
CA PRO A 93 -8.19 -4.47 -10.11
C PRO A 93 -8.20 -5.90 -9.55
N PHE A 94 -7.75 -6.86 -10.36
CA PHE A 94 -7.62 -8.26 -9.98
C PHE A 94 -6.16 -8.65 -9.79
N PHE A 95 -5.81 -9.22 -8.65
CA PHE A 95 -4.45 -9.67 -8.31
C PHE A 95 -3.88 -10.75 -9.24
N THR A 96 -4.71 -11.34 -10.10
CA THR A 96 -4.39 -12.47 -10.97
C THR A 96 -3.85 -12.07 -12.35
N ALA A 97 -4.08 -10.84 -12.80
CA ALA A 97 -3.68 -10.38 -14.13
C ALA A 97 -2.92 -9.05 -14.04
N PRO A 98 -1.57 -9.07 -14.03
CA PRO A 98 -0.79 -7.84 -13.92
C PRO A 98 -1.12 -6.88 -15.08
N PRO A 99 -1.11 -5.56 -14.84
CA PRO A 99 -1.43 -4.58 -15.87
C PRO A 99 -0.40 -4.67 -16.99
N LYS A 100 -0.88 -4.77 -18.23
CA LYS A 100 -0.03 -4.87 -19.44
C LYS A 100 0.39 -3.51 -19.99
N LYS A 101 -0.40 -2.46 -19.72
CA LYS A 101 -0.17 -1.09 -20.17
C LYS A 101 -0.30 -0.13 -19.00
N CYS A 102 0.41 1.00 -19.08
CA CYS A 102 0.26 2.08 -18.13
C CYS A 102 -1.04 2.84 -18.38
N ASN A 103 -1.81 3.13 -17.32
CA ASN A 103 -3.06 3.89 -17.41
C ASN A 103 -2.84 5.36 -17.81
N VAL A 104 -1.65 5.92 -17.55
CA VAL A 104 -1.31 7.32 -17.83
C VAL A 104 -0.73 7.50 -19.23
N CYS A 105 0.33 6.76 -19.55
CA CYS A 105 1.08 6.95 -20.80
C CYS A 105 0.89 5.84 -21.84
N GLN A 106 0.05 4.84 -21.56
CA GLN A 106 -0.27 3.71 -22.46
C GLN A 106 0.91 2.82 -22.87
N THR A 107 2.13 3.09 -22.38
CA THR A 107 3.32 2.28 -22.63
C THR A 107 3.18 0.90 -21.98
N ALA A 108 3.74 -0.13 -22.65
CA ALA A 108 3.78 -1.48 -22.12
C ALA A 108 4.54 -1.54 -20.78
N LEU A 109 3.94 -2.18 -19.78
CA LEU A 109 4.55 -2.39 -18.46
C LEU A 109 5.36 -3.68 -18.48
N LYS A 110 6.65 -3.58 -18.13
CA LYS A 110 7.54 -4.72 -17.88
C LYS A 110 7.44 -5.16 -16.43
#